data_AF-A0A4R4B987-F1
#
_entry.id   AF-A0A4R4B987-F1
#
_cell.length_a   1.000
_cell.length_b   1.000
_cell.length_c   1.000
_cell.angle_alpha   90.00
_cell.angle_beta   90.00
_cell.angle_gamma   90.00
#
_symmetry.space_group_name_H-M   'P 1'
#
loop_
_entity.id
_entity.type
_entity.pdbx_description
1 polymer ?
#
loop_
_entity_poly.entity_id
_entity_poly.type
_entity_poly.pdbx_seq_one_letter_code
_entity_poly.pdbx_strand_id
1 'polypeptide(L)'
;MKGTKKEIHVDSKVIPYTHIEKGSSTVCFMFSGSGYNYDKPLFYYATMFMLENKIDVVHIHYSYDEQVMNKPMEEVTKIMMDDINPFNEGSIKR
;
A
#
# COMPACT_ATOMS: atom_id res chain seq x y z
N MET A 1 1.82 0.76 -17.82
CA MET A 1 2.67 1.55 -16.88
C MET A 1 3.61 0.60 -16.16
N LYS A 2 4.87 1.00 -15.94
CA LYS A 2 5.85 0.15 -15.26
C LYS A 2 6.14 0.73 -13.89
N GLY A 3 5.66 0.06 -12.84
CA GLY A 3 6.05 0.37 -11.46
C GLY A 3 7.25 -0.48 -11.03
N THR A 4 7.99 0.01 -10.05
CA THR A 4 9.11 -0.72 -9.43
C THR A 4 8.58 -1.47 -8.22
N LYS A 5 8.80 -2.79 -8.18
CA LYS A 5 8.51 -3.60 -7.00
C LYS A 5 9.60 -3.37 -5.96
N LYS A 6 9.19 -3.08 -4.74
CA LYS A 6 10.06 -2.80 -3.60
C LYS A 6 9.45 -3.50 -2.37
N GLU A 7 10.21 -3.56 -1.28
CA GLU A 7 9.81 -4.17 -0.03
C GLU A 7 10.13 -3.23 1.12
N ILE A 8 9.28 -3.24 2.15
CA ILE A 8 9.59 -2.64 3.45
C ILE A 8 9.71 -3.76 4.49
N HIS A 9 10.73 -3.67 5.31
CA HIS A 9 10.98 -4.60 6.41
C HIS A 9 10.59 -3.91 7.71
N VAL A 10 9.61 -4.46 8.41
CA VAL A 10 9.06 -3.95 9.67
C VAL A 10 9.16 -5.10 10.66
N ASP A 11 10.06 -4.96 11.64
CA ASP A 11 10.43 -6.02 12.57
C ASP A 11 10.77 -7.34 11.85
N SER A 12 9.96 -8.38 12.03
CA SER A 12 10.09 -9.69 11.38
C SER A 12 9.19 -9.87 10.15
N LYS A 13 8.54 -8.81 9.67
CA LYS A 13 7.58 -8.83 8.57
C LYS A 13 8.12 -8.10 7.34
N VAL A 14 7.79 -8.65 6.17
CA VAL A 14 8.07 -8.05 4.87
C VAL A 14 6.74 -7.65 4.24
N ILE A 15 6.61 -6.37 3.86
CA ILE A 15 5.43 -5.87 3.16
C ILE A 15 5.86 -5.44 1.75
N PRO A 16 5.47 -6.18 0.69
CA PRO A 16 5.76 -5.80 -0.68
C PRO A 16 4.93 -4.59 -1.10
N TYR A 17 5.49 -3.74 -1.95
CA TYR A 17 4.76 -2.65 -2.59
C TYR A 17 5.24 -2.40 -4.02
N THR A 18 4.39 -1.78 -4.83
CA THR A 18 4.76 -1.26 -6.15
C THR A 18 4.76 0.25 -6.11
N HIS A 19 5.88 0.89 -6.42
CA HIS A 19 5.97 2.34 -6.57
C HIS A 19 5.94 2.71 -8.05
N ILE A 20 4.97 3.54 -8.41
CA ILE A 20 4.78 4.09 -9.75
C ILE A 20 5.21 5.56 -9.69
N GLU A 21 6.46 5.79 -10.10
CA GLU A 21 7.12 7.09 -9.99
C GLU A 21 6.78 8.02 -11.17
N LYS A 22 6.50 9.28 -10.86
CA LYS A 22 6.46 10.43 -11.77
C LYS A 22 7.48 11.50 -11.37
N GLY A 23 8.28 11.26 -10.34
CA GLY A 23 9.21 12.22 -9.76
C GLY A 23 8.50 13.29 -8.92
N SER A 24 7.30 12.99 -8.41
CA SER A 24 6.52 13.93 -7.61
C SER A 24 7.03 14.07 -6.19
N SER A 25 6.82 15.24 -5.60
CA SER A 25 6.98 15.44 -4.15
C SER A 25 5.79 14.92 -3.33
N THR A 26 4.68 14.61 -4.00
CA THR A 26 3.44 14.10 -3.39
C THR A 26 3.25 12.64 -3.76
N VAL A 27 2.92 11.80 -2.78
CA VAL A 27 2.71 10.36 -2.95
C VAL A 27 1.30 10.00 -2.46
N CYS A 28 0.59 9.19 -3.25
CA CYS A 28 -0.68 8.58 -2.87
C CYS A 28 -0.45 7.10 -2.54
N PHE A 29 -0.66 6.75 -1.27
CA PHE A 29 -0.67 5.35 -0.81
C PHE A 29 -2.05 4.75 -1.02
N MET A 30 -2.11 3.64 -1.74
CA MET A 30 -3.35 2.91 -2.00
C MET A 30 -3.30 1.54 -1.34
N PHE A 31 -4.39 1.21 -0.65
CA PHE A 31 -4.57 -0.02 0.11
C PHE A 31 -5.77 -0.79 -0.47
N SER A 32 -5.52 -1.82 -1.25
CA SER A 32 -6.58 -2.64 -1.83
C SER A 32 -7.22 -3.56 -0.80
N GLY A 33 -8.55 -3.62 -0.76
CA GLY A 33 -9.27 -4.62 0.03
C GLY A 33 -9.08 -6.04 -0.51
N SER A 34 -9.34 -7.05 0.32
CA SER A 34 -9.18 -8.48 -0.03
C SER A 34 -9.97 -8.90 -1.28
N GLY A 35 -11.17 -8.33 -1.48
CA GLY A 35 -12.01 -8.61 -2.64
C GLY A 35 -11.82 -7.67 -3.83
N TYR A 36 -10.97 -6.65 -3.72
CA TYR A 36 -10.91 -5.56 -4.70
C TYR A 36 -9.48 -5.03 -4.89
N ASN A 37 -8.77 -5.60 -5.87
CA ASN A 37 -7.38 -5.29 -6.18
C ASN A 37 -7.21 -4.10 -7.15
N TYR A 38 -5.95 -3.71 -7.38
CA TYR A 38 -5.58 -2.50 -8.12
C TYR A 38 -5.99 -2.49 -9.61
N ASP A 39 -6.24 -3.66 -10.20
CA ASP A 39 -6.64 -3.79 -11.60
C ASP A 39 -8.16 -3.62 -11.79
N LYS A 40 -8.93 -3.54 -10.69
CA LYS A 40 -10.37 -3.29 -10.75
C LYS A 40 -10.65 -1.82 -11.07
N PRO A 41 -11.78 -1.50 -11.74
CA PRO A 41 -12.01 -0.18 -12.35
C PRO A 41 -11.74 1.02 -11.44
N LEU A 42 -12.21 1.00 -10.19
CA LEU A 42 -12.08 2.14 -9.29
C LEU A 42 -10.61 2.42 -8.93
N PHE A 43 -9.83 1.39 -8.57
CA PHE A 43 -8.40 1.59 -8.30
C PHE A 43 -7.61 1.85 -9.58
N TYR A 44 -7.97 1.20 -10.68
CA TYR A 44 -7.31 1.41 -11.97
C TYR A 44 -7.42 2.88 -12.40
N TYR A 45 -8.64 3.42 -12.43
CA TYR A 45 -8.87 4.81 -12.83
C TYR A 45 -8.38 5.81 -11.77
N ALA A 46 -8.51 5.52 -10.47
CA ALA A 46 -7.92 6.35 -9.43
C ALA A 46 -6.39 6.44 -9.58
N THR A 47 -5.73 5.33 -9.89
CA THR A 47 -4.29 5.29 -10.16
C THR A 47 -3.94 6.17 -11.36
N MET A 48 -4.68 6.05 -12.47
CA MET A 48 -4.46 6.90 -13.64
C MET A 48 -4.64 8.39 -13.29
N PHE A 49 -5.72 8.73 -12.60
CA PHE A 49 -6.04 10.10 -12.23
C PHE A 49 -4.94 10.74 -11.37
N MET A 50 -4.40 10.02 -10.37
CA MET A 50 -3.29 10.51 -9.56
C MET A 50 -2.05 10.79 -10.41
N LEU A 51 -1.70 9.87 -11.31
CA LEU A 51 -0.52 9.99 -12.16
C LEU A 51 -0.64 11.10 -13.20
N GLU A 52 -1.85 11.34 -13.73
CA GLU A 52 -2.16 12.49 -14.60
C GLU A 52 -1.94 13.82 -13.87
N ASN A 53 -2.27 13.86 -12.58
CA ASN A 53 -2.04 15.00 -11.70
C ASN A 53 -0.60 15.06 -11.15
N LYS A 54 0.34 14.30 -11.72
CA LYS A 54 1.75 14.24 -11.30
C LYS A 54 1.90 13.88 -9.82
N ILE A 55 1.10 12.94 -9.33
CA ILE A 55 1.21 12.35 -7.99
C ILE A 55 1.76 10.94 -8.16
N ASP A 56 2.83 10.62 -7.43
CA ASP A 56 3.38 9.26 -7.39
C ASP A 56 2.37 8.33 -6.70
N VAL A 57 2.28 7.08 -7.15
CA VAL A 57 1.36 6.10 -6.55
C VAL A 57 2.13 4.94 -5.97
N VAL A 58 1.78 4.54 -4.75
CA VAL A 58 2.30 3.35 -4.09
C VAL A 58 1.15 2.39 -3.83
N HIS A 59 1.17 1.25 -4.51
CA HIS A 59 0.25 0.13 -4.27
C HIS A 59 0.86 -0.79 -3.22
N ILE A 60 0.20 -0.97 -2.08
CA ILE A 60 0.72 -1.76 -0.95
C ILE A 60 0.10 -3.16 -0.98
N HIS A 61 0.93 -4.18 -0.97
CA HIS A 61 0.51 -5.58 -1.12
C HIS A 61 0.56 -6.31 0.23
N TYR A 62 -0.29 -5.88 1.16
CA TYR A 62 -0.48 -6.57 2.44
C TYR A 62 -1.39 -7.80 2.27
N SER A 63 -1.26 -8.75 3.18
CA SER A 63 -2.13 -9.91 3.27
C SER A 63 -2.25 -10.34 4.73
N TYR A 64 -3.45 -10.75 5.13
CA TYR A 64 -3.75 -11.27 6.45
C TYR A 64 -4.34 -12.66 6.27
N ASP A 65 -3.84 -13.62 7.03
CA ASP A 65 -4.40 -14.97 7.06
C ASP A 65 -5.62 -15.04 7.99
N GLU A 66 -6.28 -16.20 8.01
CA GLU A 66 -7.41 -16.44 8.90
C GLU A 66 -7.03 -16.30 10.38
N GLN A 67 -5.78 -16.58 10.76
CA GLN A 67 -5.36 -16.46 12.16
C GLN A 67 -5.42 -15.02 12.62
N VAL A 68 -4.95 -14.07 11.80
CA VAL A 68 -5.07 -12.65 12.08
C VAL A 68 -6.55 -12.24 12.07
N MET A 69 -7.31 -12.64 11.06
CA MET A 69 -8.71 -12.20 10.90
C MET A 69 -9.66 -12.75 11.97
N ASN A 70 -9.31 -13.85 12.63
CA ASN A 70 -10.09 -14.44 13.73
C ASN A 70 -9.80 -13.81 15.10
N LYS A 71 -8.86 -12.86 15.19
CA LYS A 71 -8.57 -12.13 16.44
C LYS A 71 -9.69 -11.14 16.81
N PRO A 72 -9.74 -10.69 18.08
CA PRO A 72 -10.58 -9.58 18.47
C PRO A 72 -10.32 -8.33 17.60
N MET A 73 -11.37 -7.56 17.33
CA MET A 73 -11.30 -6.37 16.46
C MET A 73 -10.19 -5.40 16.87
N GLU A 74 -9.99 -5.18 18.17
CA GLU A 74 -8.94 -4.29 18.69
C GLU A 74 -7.53 -4.75 18.30
N GLU A 75 -7.27 -6.06 18.34
CA GLU A 75 -5.99 -6.63 17.91
C GLU A 75 -5.82 -6.53 16.38
N VAL A 76 -6.87 -6.84 15.61
CA VAL A 76 -6.84 -6.75 14.15
C VAL A 76 -6.54 -5.32 13.70
N THR A 77 -7.25 -4.34 14.28
CA THR A 77 -7.04 -2.92 13.95
C THR A 77 -5.63 -2.48 14.33
N LYS A 78 -5.10 -2.92 15.47
CA LYS A 78 -3.73 -2.61 15.86
C LYS A 78 -2.71 -3.15 14.85
N ILE A 79 -2.83 -4.42 14.47
CA ILE A 79 -1.96 -5.05 13.45
C ILE A 79 -2.02 -4.27 12.13
N MET A 80 -3.22 -3.89 11.69
CA MET A 80 -3.39 -3.12 10.45
C MET A 80 -2.76 -1.72 10.54
N MET A 81 -2.88 -1.04 11.68
CA MET A 81 -2.26 0.27 11.89
C MET A 81 -0.74 0.17 11.95
N ASP A 82 -0.20 -0.86 12.60
CA ASP A 82 1.24 -1.12 12.67
C ASP A 82 1.83 -1.40 11.27
N ASP A 83 1.06 -2.04 10.37
CA ASP A 83 1.45 -2.21 8.96
C ASP A 83 1.41 -0.90 8.16
N ILE A 84 0.51 0.04 8.50
CA ILE A 84 0.33 1.32 7.80
C ILE A 84 1.39 2.35 8.22
N ASN A 85 1.70 2.43 9.50
CA ASN A 85 2.56 3.49 10.07
C ASN A 85 3.91 3.67 9.36
N PRO A 86 4.65 2.61 9.00
CA PRO A 86 5.94 2.73 8.33
C PRO A 86 5.88 3.48 6.99
N PHE A 87 4.74 3.43 6.29
CA PHE A 87 4.53 4.16 5.04
C PHE A 87 4.31 5.66 5.25
N ASN A 88 3.74 6.04 6.40
CA ASN A 88 3.51 7.44 6.77
C ASN A 88 4.77 8.12 7.32
N GLU A 89 5.63 7.38 8.01
CA GLU A 89 6.84 7.90 8.69
C GLU A 89 8.04 8.12 7.75
N GLY A 90 7.85 8.03 6.44
CA GLY A 90 8.89 8.36 5.46
C GLY A 90 9.89 7.23 5.18
N SER A 91 9.57 5.98 5.53
CA SER A 91 10.45 4.82 5.31
C SER A 91 10.65 4.46 3.84
N ILE A 92 9.83 5.01 2.92
CA ILE A 92 10.02 4.84 1.49
C ILE A 92 11.02 5.87 0.98
N LYS A 93 12.24 5.41 0.72
CA LYS A 93 13.25 6.20 0.01
C LYS A 93 12.77 6.46 -1.42
N ARG A 94 12.62 7.74 -1.75
CA ARG A 94 12.35 8.24 -3.10
C ARG A 94 13.49 7.85 -4.05
#